data_AF-A0A4R8JNL8-F1
#
_entry.id   AF-A0A4R8JNL8-F1
#
_cell.length_a   1.000
_cell.length_b   1.000
_cell.length_c   1.000
_cell.angle_alpha   90.00
_cell.angle_beta   90.00
_cell.angle_gamma   90.00
#
_symmetry.space_group_name_H-M   'P 1'
#
loop_
_entity.id
_entity.type
_entity.pdbx_description
1 polymer ?
#
loop_
_entity_poly.entity_id
_entity_poly.type
_entity_poly.pdbx_seq_one_letter_code
_entity_poly.pdbx_strand_id
1 'polypeptide(L)'
;MAFSSHMAFARNRAGQLVAANDLPSVGPAIFYCAGCGGEVTLCRQDASQADFRHVRPAACELGAQRALHASAVQLLAESRFVVAPALTQKGAGHGKRHMIEEWGLASVRTTVDGIPVDFFAETLAGPLIIQIAIKSLYNASTRSTIRALGYAALEISIPKPGEVLDIGDLREVVLHGLTNKVWLRHPAIGNRERHAQPKRRPAEVALLFGEVEKPAAKLSVPVAVTPWVQAGGLAADAAYRQLPVAEKIRALEQQLGEPCARWPDAVDVDVTGKGSFCVDPRVWQADIFGKFVRPAAEDASIRDFTMLTVLGWLDMRYRIVPAFEDAEKVAVHQYLRALTAQGYLAELPDQQFRVVPDPRPNGLSTLRWNPDARLSVSGLRVCSERVRLEIPVNQVQRLLEYFEDGHPAVSVATFVQDLMLRLHAPERTVVALLREADLVVG
;
A
#
# COMPACT_ATOMS: atom_id res chain seq x y z
N MET A 1 33.97 27.60 -22.25
CA MET A 1 33.34 26.39 -22.85
C MET A 1 32.37 25.84 -21.81
N ALA A 2 31.06 25.90 -22.06
CA ALA A 2 30.07 25.44 -21.10
C ALA A 2 29.94 23.92 -21.20
N PHE A 3 30.30 23.19 -20.15
CA PHE A 3 30.06 21.76 -20.04
C PHE A 3 28.54 21.52 -19.93
N SER A 4 27.89 21.32 -21.08
CA SER A 4 26.55 20.73 -21.13
C SER A 4 26.63 19.35 -20.49
N SER A 5 26.27 19.26 -19.23
CA SER A 5 26.23 18.00 -18.50
C SER A 5 24.97 17.26 -18.94
N HIS A 6 25.10 16.40 -19.94
CA HIS A 6 24.03 15.50 -20.39
C HIS A 6 23.65 14.57 -19.24
N MET A 7 22.37 14.47 -18.90
CA MET A 7 21.89 13.66 -17.78
C MET A 7 20.85 12.64 -18.25
N ALA A 8 21.06 11.37 -17.98
CA ALA A 8 20.07 10.33 -18.31
C ALA A 8 18.84 10.37 -17.39
N PHE A 9 18.96 10.90 -16.16
CA PHE A 9 17.91 10.89 -15.15
C PHE A 9 17.58 12.30 -14.63
N ALA A 10 16.31 12.55 -14.32
CA ALA A 10 15.84 13.78 -13.68
C ALA A 10 14.62 13.52 -12.79
N ARG A 11 14.22 14.50 -11.97
CA ARG A 11 13.00 14.44 -11.16
C ARG A 11 11.82 15.03 -11.92
N ASN A 12 10.67 14.36 -11.90
CA ASN A 12 9.41 14.91 -12.38
C ASN A 12 8.75 15.80 -11.31
N ARG A 13 7.58 16.38 -11.62
CA ARG A 13 6.80 17.22 -10.69
C ARG A 13 6.31 16.47 -9.44
N ALA A 14 6.11 15.17 -9.53
CA ALA A 14 5.74 14.32 -8.39
C ALA A 14 6.95 13.98 -7.49
N GLY A 15 8.15 14.46 -7.84
CA GLY A 15 9.38 14.18 -7.10
C GLY A 15 10.04 12.85 -7.44
N GLN A 16 9.50 12.08 -8.38
CA GLN A 16 10.03 10.78 -8.79
C GLN A 16 11.16 10.95 -9.79
N LEU A 17 12.21 10.12 -9.66
CA LEU A 17 13.27 10.02 -10.66
C LEU A 17 12.76 9.24 -11.87
N VAL A 18 13.01 9.79 -13.05
CA VAL A 18 12.64 9.22 -14.35
C VAL A 18 13.85 9.25 -15.29
N ALA A 19 13.94 8.26 -16.18
CA ALA A 19 14.96 8.22 -17.22
C ALA A 19 14.46 8.95 -18.48
N ALA A 20 15.34 9.68 -19.14
CA ALA A 20 15.03 10.44 -20.35
C ALA A 20 14.55 9.53 -21.49
N ASN A 21 15.18 8.36 -21.65
CA ASN A 21 14.87 7.41 -22.71
C ASN A 21 13.50 6.74 -22.55
N ASP A 22 12.99 6.62 -21.32
CA ASP A 22 11.73 5.94 -21.01
C ASP A 22 10.49 6.85 -21.17
N LEU A 23 10.69 8.15 -21.40
CA LEU A 23 9.60 9.12 -21.45
C LEU A 23 8.98 9.23 -22.87
N PRO A 24 7.64 9.24 -22.98
CA PRO A 24 6.98 9.41 -24.28
C PRO A 24 7.21 10.81 -24.86
N SER A 25 7.14 10.92 -26.19
CA SER A 25 7.42 12.15 -26.94
C SER A 25 6.37 13.26 -26.80
N VAL A 26 5.43 13.17 -25.85
CA VAL A 26 4.21 14.01 -25.83
C VAL A 26 4.17 14.95 -24.63
N GLY A 27 4.21 16.25 -24.93
CA GLY A 27 3.79 17.35 -24.03
C GLY A 27 4.91 18.01 -23.19
N PRO A 28 4.78 19.32 -22.87
CA PRO A 28 5.73 20.03 -22.03
C PRO A 28 5.63 19.55 -20.58
N ALA A 29 6.51 18.63 -20.19
CA ALA A 29 6.70 18.25 -18.80
C ALA A 29 7.90 19.00 -18.21
N ILE A 30 7.70 19.55 -17.01
CA ILE A 30 8.76 20.25 -16.26
C ILE A 30 9.53 19.21 -15.45
N PHE A 31 10.84 19.20 -15.62
CA PHE A 31 11.76 18.31 -14.90
C PHE A 31 12.78 19.12 -14.10
N TYR A 32 13.32 18.50 -13.06
CA TYR A 32 14.29 19.12 -12.15
C TYR A 32 15.53 18.26 -12.01
N CYS A 33 16.70 18.90 -12.01
CA CYS A 33 17.98 18.25 -11.71
C CYS A 33 17.98 17.75 -10.27
N ALA A 34 18.23 16.45 -10.07
CA ALA A 34 18.29 15.87 -8.74
C ALA A 34 19.49 16.35 -7.90
N GLY A 35 20.48 16.98 -8.53
CA GLY A 35 21.70 17.48 -7.89
C GLY A 35 21.63 18.92 -7.40
N CYS A 36 21.04 19.84 -8.18
CA CYS A 36 20.95 21.27 -7.85
C CYS A 36 19.50 21.79 -7.71
N GLY A 37 18.49 20.99 -8.06
CA GLY A 37 17.08 21.39 -8.07
C GLY A 37 16.69 22.32 -9.23
N GLY A 38 17.64 22.73 -10.07
CA GLY A 38 17.37 23.59 -11.23
C GLY A 38 16.54 22.89 -12.30
N GLU A 39 15.77 23.68 -13.05
CA GLU A 39 14.94 23.18 -14.15
C GLU A 39 15.79 22.60 -15.28
N VAL A 40 15.38 21.44 -15.77
CA VAL A 40 16.00 20.73 -16.88
C VAL A 40 14.94 20.41 -17.93
N THR A 41 15.34 20.45 -19.19
CA THR A 41 14.48 20.11 -20.31
C THR A 41 14.91 18.76 -20.90
N LEU A 42 13.93 18.01 -21.39
CA LEU A 42 14.18 16.78 -22.15
C LEU A 42 14.65 17.16 -23.56
N CYS A 43 15.89 16.86 -23.89
CA CYS A 43 16.46 16.99 -25.22
C CYS A 43 16.51 15.60 -25.88
N ARG A 44 16.09 15.51 -27.15
CA ARG A 44 16.27 14.31 -27.96
C ARG A 44 17.20 14.66 -29.12
N GLN A 45 18.29 13.92 -29.27
CA GLN A 45 19.19 14.07 -30.43
C GLN A 45 18.68 13.24 -31.61
N ASP A 46 18.13 12.06 -31.33
CA ASP A 46 17.44 11.17 -32.28
C ASP A 46 16.32 10.37 -31.57
N ALA A 47 15.70 9.41 -32.27
CA ALA A 47 14.62 8.59 -31.73
C ALA A 47 15.08 7.65 -30.58
N SER A 48 16.38 7.35 -30.49
CA SER A 48 16.97 6.38 -29.55
C SER A 48 17.73 7.00 -28.38
N GLN A 49 18.06 8.29 -28.45
CA GLN A 49 18.91 8.94 -27.45
C GLN A 49 18.28 10.25 -26.96
N ALA A 50 17.80 10.19 -25.72
CA ALA A 50 17.24 11.31 -24.98
C ALA A 50 18.12 11.63 -23.76
N ASP A 51 18.26 12.92 -23.46
CA ASP A 51 19.05 13.41 -22.34
C ASP A 51 18.41 14.67 -21.74
N PHE A 52 18.56 14.86 -20.43
CA PHE A 52 18.17 16.09 -19.75
C PHE A 52 19.30 17.12 -19.77
N ARG A 53 18.94 18.37 -20.04
CA ARG A 53 19.87 19.52 -20.00
C ARG A 53 19.29 20.65 -19.19
N HIS A 54 20.14 21.35 -18.45
CA HIS A 54 19.72 22.53 -17.71
C HIS A 54 19.24 23.63 -18.67
N VAL A 55 18.08 24.22 -18.36
CA VAL A 55 17.51 25.33 -19.14
C VAL A 55 18.39 26.58 -19.04
N ARG A 56 19.02 26.79 -17.89
CA ARG A 56 19.98 27.86 -17.65
C ARG A 56 21.37 27.27 -17.40
N PRO A 57 22.46 27.96 -17.79
CA PRO A 57 23.81 27.55 -17.41
C PRO A 57 23.90 27.44 -15.89
N ALA A 58 23.99 26.21 -15.39
CA ALA A 58 24.21 25.91 -13.98
C ALA A 58 25.59 25.27 -13.85
N ALA A 59 26.38 25.70 -12.87
CA ALA A 59 27.61 25.00 -12.48
C ALA A 59 27.23 23.72 -11.72
N CYS A 60 26.65 22.75 -12.43
CA CYS A 60 26.21 21.47 -11.87
C CYS A 60 27.11 20.33 -12.37
N GLU A 61 28.40 20.41 -12.01
CA GLU A 61 29.45 19.50 -12.46
C GLU A 61 29.16 18.02 -12.15
N LEU A 62 28.42 17.75 -11.05
CA LEU A 62 28.06 16.40 -10.60
C LEU A 62 26.56 16.08 -10.73
N GLY A 63 25.82 16.86 -11.54
CA GLY A 63 24.36 16.71 -11.67
C GLY A 63 23.94 15.33 -12.15
N ALA A 64 24.59 14.83 -13.20
CA ALA A 64 24.32 13.51 -13.79
C ALA A 64 24.53 12.38 -12.78
N GLN A 65 25.65 12.41 -12.06
CA GLN A 65 26.01 11.37 -11.09
C GLN A 65 25.09 11.41 -9.87
N ARG A 66 24.70 12.60 -9.39
CA ARG A 66 23.74 12.75 -8.29
C ARG A 66 22.34 12.28 -8.68
N ALA A 67 21.93 12.49 -9.92
CA ALA A 67 20.67 11.98 -10.45
C ALA A 67 20.68 10.46 -10.59
N LEU A 68 21.76 9.89 -11.12
CA LEU A 68 21.94 8.44 -11.20
C LEU A 68 21.96 7.80 -9.80
N HIS A 69 22.68 8.39 -8.84
CA HIS A 69 22.69 7.95 -7.44
C HIS A 69 21.29 7.97 -6.82
N ALA A 70 20.57 9.08 -6.99
CA ALA A 70 19.19 9.19 -6.51
C ALA A 70 18.27 8.13 -7.14
N SER A 71 18.44 7.87 -8.43
CA SER A 71 17.65 6.88 -9.17
C SER A 71 17.95 5.48 -8.69
N ALA A 72 19.22 5.13 -8.43
CA ALA A 72 19.62 3.84 -7.88
C ALA A 72 19.00 3.59 -6.50
N VAL A 73 19.00 4.62 -5.64
CA VAL A 73 18.43 4.52 -4.30
C VAL A 73 16.90 4.44 -4.33
N GLN A 74 16.23 5.21 -5.21
CA GLN A 74 14.79 5.07 -5.44
C GLN A 74 14.45 3.66 -5.93
N LEU A 75 15.25 3.13 -6.86
CA LEU A 75 15.05 1.80 -7.41
C LEU A 75 15.17 0.70 -6.35
N LEU A 76 16.11 0.80 -5.41
CA LEU A 76 16.20 -0.10 -4.26
C LEU A 76 14.95 0.00 -3.36
N ALA A 77 14.49 1.21 -3.08
CA ALA A 77 13.29 1.45 -2.27
C ALA A 77 12.02 0.86 -2.90
N GLU A 78 11.90 0.97 -4.22
CA GLU A 78 10.76 0.47 -5.00
C GLU A 78 10.81 -1.05 -5.19
N SER A 79 11.99 -1.60 -5.47
CA SER A 79 12.15 -3.02 -5.83
C SER A 79 12.14 -3.94 -4.62
N ARG A 80 12.61 -3.45 -3.46
CA ARG A 80 12.61 -4.18 -2.17
C ARG A 80 13.38 -5.50 -2.13
N PHE A 81 14.26 -5.71 -3.11
CA PHE A 81 15.22 -6.78 -3.11
C PHE A 81 16.53 -6.33 -3.75
N VAL A 82 17.59 -7.07 -3.48
CA VAL A 82 18.83 -7.02 -4.25
C VAL A 82 19.46 -8.41 -4.31
N VAL A 83 19.95 -8.78 -5.49
CA VAL A 83 20.81 -9.95 -5.64
C VAL A 83 22.20 -9.59 -5.11
N ALA A 84 22.68 -10.34 -4.13
CA ALA A 84 23.96 -10.13 -3.47
C ALA A 84 24.93 -11.31 -3.72
N PRO A 85 26.26 -11.08 -3.69
CA PRO A 85 27.24 -12.15 -3.80
C PRO A 85 27.08 -13.18 -2.68
N ALA A 86 27.33 -14.46 -2.97
CA ALA A 86 27.35 -15.46 -1.89
C ALA A 86 28.45 -15.20 -0.87
N LEU A 87 28.14 -15.54 0.38
CA LEU A 87 29.05 -15.47 1.52
C LEU A 87 30.01 -16.67 1.49
N THR A 88 30.97 -16.67 0.56
CA THR A 88 31.93 -17.76 0.46
C THR A 88 33.09 -17.56 1.45
N GLN A 89 33.19 -18.43 2.44
CA GLN A 89 34.42 -18.59 3.21
C GLN A 89 35.41 -19.41 2.35
N LYS A 90 36.35 -18.73 1.69
CA LYS A 90 37.54 -19.31 1.00
C LYS A 90 37.36 -20.68 0.30
N GLY A 91 37.34 -20.64 -1.03
CA GLY A 91 37.94 -21.67 -1.89
C GLY A 91 37.16 -22.97 -2.08
N ALA A 92 37.04 -23.37 -3.36
CA ALA A 92 36.55 -24.68 -3.81
C ALA A 92 35.07 -25.00 -3.50
N GLY A 93 34.17 -24.28 -4.14
CA GLY A 93 32.78 -24.69 -4.29
C GLY A 93 32.22 -24.15 -5.60
N HIS A 94 32.36 -24.92 -6.69
CA HIS A 94 31.68 -24.62 -7.94
C HIS A 94 30.17 -24.82 -7.77
N GLY A 95 29.50 -23.71 -7.49
CA GLY A 95 28.05 -23.56 -7.56
C GLY A 95 27.74 -22.07 -7.50
N LYS A 96 27.13 -21.52 -8.56
CA LYS A 96 26.70 -20.11 -8.68
C LYS A 96 25.57 -19.79 -7.69
N ARG A 97 25.78 -19.98 -6.39
CA ARG A 97 24.86 -19.51 -5.37
C ARG A 97 25.05 -18.00 -5.27
N HIS A 98 23.97 -17.27 -5.52
CA HIS A 98 23.82 -15.86 -5.20
C HIS A 98 22.76 -15.77 -4.11
N MET A 99 22.79 -14.69 -3.35
CA MET A 99 21.78 -14.43 -2.33
C MET A 99 20.78 -13.43 -2.87
N ILE A 100 19.55 -13.51 -2.40
CA ILE A 100 18.55 -12.47 -2.60
C ILE A 100 18.29 -11.91 -1.21
N GLU A 101 18.69 -10.65 -1.01
CA GLU A 101 18.36 -9.90 0.19
C GLU A 101 17.06 -9.18 -0.08
N GLU A 102 16.04 -9.44 0.73
CA GLU A 102 14.71 -8.83 0.63
C GLU A 102 14.40 -8.10 1.93
N TRP A 103 13.69 -6.98 1.83
CA TRP A 103 13.32 -6.18 2.98
C TRP A 103 11.89 -5.64 2.90
N GLY A 104 11.23 -5.59 4.05
CA GLY A 104 9.90 -4.98 4.18
C GLY A 104 9.96 -3.49 4.49
N LEU A 105 10.86 -3.11 5.41
CA LEU A 105 11.10 -1.73 5.84
C LEU A 105 12.50 -1.30 5.42
N ALA A 106 12.59 -0.09 4.88
CA ALA A 106 13.86 0.54 4.58
C ALA A 106 13.79 2.05 4.78
N SER A 107 14.90 2.62 5.21
CA SER A 107 15.15 4.05 5.30
C SER A 107 16.12 4.45 4.20
N VAL A 108 15.72 5.41 3.39
CA VAL A 108 16.50 5.95 2.29
C VAL A 108 17.25 7.18 2.77
N ARG A 109 18.55 7.29 2.43
CA ARG A 109 19.40 8.45 2.75
C ARG A 109 19.32 8.86 4.22
N THR A 110 19.46 7.88 5.10
CA THR A 110 19.33 8.05 6.55
C THR A 110 20.71 8.13 7.22
N THR A 111 20.71 8.36 8.53
CA THR A 111 21.89 8.23 9.38
C THR A 111 21.72 7.02 10.31
N VAL A 112 22.77 6.22 10.42
CA VAL A 112 22.87 5.09 11.36
C VAL A 112 24.05 5.40 12.28
N ASP A 113 23.80 5.54 13.57
CA ASP A 113 24.80 5.96 14.57
C ASP A 113 25.56 7.24 14.17
N GLY A 114 24.84 8.19 13.55
CA GLY A 114 25.41 9.46 13.08
C GLY A 114 26.18 9.37 11.76
N ILE A 115 26.30 8.18 11.16
CA ILE A 115 26.98 7.96 9.89
C ILE A 115 25.94 7.96 8.75
N PRO A 116 26.09 8.80 7.72
CA PRO A 116 25.16 8.80 6.59
C PRO A 116 25.32 7.54 5.76
N VAL A 117 24.19 6.91 5.43
CA VAL A 117 24.11 5.72 4.58
C VAL A 117 23.07 5.96 3.48
N ASP A 118 23.33 5.41 2.29
CA ASP A 118 22.40 5.59 1.17
C ASP A 118 21.08 4.84 1.40
N PHE A 119 21.16 3.67 2.01
CA PHE A 119 20.03 2.79 2.22
C PHE A 119 20.27 1.91 3.45
N PHE A 120 19.27 1.82 4.31
CA PHE A 120 19.26 0.96 5.49
C PHE A 120 17.98 0.15 5.50
N ALA A 121 18.07 -1.16 5.59
CA ALA A 121 16.94 -2.06 5.43
C ALA A 121 16.91 -3.15 6.49
N GLU A 122 15.71 -3.54 6.92
CA GLU A 122 15.52 -4.69 7.79
C GLU A 122 15.23 -5.92 6.93
N THR A 123 16.20 -6.84 6.86
CA THR A 123 16.07 -8.12 6.15
C THR A 123 15.77 -9.25 7.14
N LEU A 124 15.39 -10.43 6.63
CA LEU A 124 15.25 -11.64 7.47
C LEU A 124 16.55 -12.03 8.17
N ALA A 125 17.71 -11.72 7.59
CA ALA A 125 19.02 -11.98 8.17
C ALA A 125 19.48 -10.90 9.17
N GLY A 126 18.69 -9.82 9.32
CA GLY A 126 18.97 -8.67 10.16
C GLY A 126 19.20 -7.38 9.37
N PRO A 127 19.70 -6.32 10.03
CA PRO A 127 19.88 -5.03 9.38
C PRO A 127 20.95 -5.06 8.28
N LEU A 128 20.60 -4.51 7.12
CA LEU A 128 21.42 -4.41 5.92
C LEU A 128 21.60 -2.94 5.53
N ILE A 129 22.85 -2.52 5.44
CA ILE A 129 23.24 -1.25 4.82
C ILE A 129 23.56 -1.52 3.35
N ILE A 130 22.99 -0.72 2.45
CA ILE A 130 23.40 -0.70 1.04
C ILE A 130 23.95 0.68 0.70
N GLN A 131 25.13 0.71 0.10
CA GLN A 131 25.80 1.92 -0.32
C GLN A 131 26.02 1.92 -1.84
N ILE A 132 25.56 2.98 -2.52
CA ILE A 132 25.78 3.19 -3.94
C ILE A 132 27.10 3.96 -4.12
N ALA A 133 28.08 3.32 -4.74
CA ALA A 133 29.39 3.89 -4.98
C ALA A 133 29.53 4.37 -6.44
N ILE A 134 29.61 5.69 -6.63
CA ILE A 134 30.01 6.32 -7.89
C ILE A 134 31.33 7.03 -7.63
N LYS A 135 32.39 6.71 -8.39
CA LYS A 135 33.77 7.15 -8.11
C LYS A 135 33.91 8.67 -7.89
N SER A 136 33.13 9.48 -8.60
CA SER A 136 33.16 10.96 -8.48
C SER A 136 32.36 11.51 -7.28
N LEU A 137 31.55 10.69 -6.62
CA LEU A 137 30.73 11.08 -5.45
C LEU A 137 31.27 10.49 -4.14
N TYR A 138 32.21 9.56 -4.21
CA TYR A 138 32.57 8.72 -3.08
C TYR A 138 33.96 9.06 -2.53
N ASN A 139 34.07 9.20 -1.21
CA ASN A 139 35.33 9.46 -0.51
C ASN A 139 35.94 8.14 0.01
N ALA A 140 37.26 8.05 0.03
CA ALA A 140 38.00 6.87 0.50
C ALA A 140 37.69 6.48 1.95
N SER A 141 37.28 7.43 2.79
CA SER A 141 36.92 7.18 4.20
C SER A 141 35.57 6.49 4.39
N THR A 142 34.64 6.59 3.43
CA THR A 142 33.25 6.13 3.60
C THR A 142 33.16 4.61 3.80
N ARG A 143 33.99 3.82 3.10
CA ARG A 143 34.03 2.35 3.27
C ARG A 143 34.41 1.94 4.69
N SER A 144 35.42 2.59 5.27
CA SER A 144 35.92 2.28 6.60
C SER A 144 34.89 2.64 7.67
N THR A 145 34.22 3.77 7.52
CA THR A 145 33.19 4.25 8.45
C THR A 145 31.95 3.34 8.44
N ILE A 146 31.44 2.97 7.25
CA ILE A 146 30.29 2.04 7.15
C ILE A 146 30.65 0.66 7.69
N ARG A 147 31.86 0.16 7.41
CA ARG A 147 32.32 -1.14 7.94
C ARG A 147 32.40 -1.17 9.46
N ALA A 148 32.70 -0.03 10.10
CA ALA A 148 32.80 0.09 11.56
C ALA A 148 31.44 -0.08 12.26
N LEU A 149 30.32 0.21 11.60
CA LEU A 149 28.97 0.17 12.18
C LEU A 149 28.51 -1.21 12.67
N GLY A 150 29.14 -2.30 12.23
CA GLY A 150 28.79 -3.64 12.74
C GLY A 150 27.80 -4.44 11.91
N TYR A 151 26.96 -3.76 11.13
CA TYR A 151 25.90 -4.38 10.32
C TYR A 151 26.42 -5.08 9.05
N ALA A 152 25.55 -5.88 8.43
CA ALA A 152 25.78 -6.31 7.06
C ALA A 152 25.79 -5.07 6.16
N ALA A 153 26.81 -4.93 5.32
CA ALA A 153 27.02 -3.76 4.49
C ALA A 153 27.40 -4.20 3.08
N LEU A 154 26.53 -3.94 2.12
CA LEU A 154 26.70 -4.21 0.70
C LEU A 154 27.04 -2.92 -0.04
N GLU A 155 28.13 -2.90 -0.77
CA GLU A 155 28.45 -1.82 -1.71
C GLU A 155 28.04 -2.24 -3.13
N ILE A 156 27.37 -1.34 -3.83
CA ILE A 156 27.02 -1.48 -5.25
C ILE A 156 27.75 -0.37 -6.00
N SER A 157 28.77 -0.73 -6.78
CA SER A 157 29.54 0.21 -7.59
C SER A 157 28.88 0.45 -8.95
N ILE A 158 28.86 1.70 -9.41
CA ILE A 158 28.49 2.05 -10.80
C ILE A 158 29.75 2.64 -11.46
N PRO A 159 30.61 1.78 -12.06
CA PRO A 159 31.93 2.21 -12.52
C PRO A 159 31.88 3.13 -13.74
N LYS A 160 30.85 2.97 -14.58
CA LYS A 160 30.67 3.72 -15.82
C LYS A 160 29.29 4.40 -15.83
N PRO A 161 29.12 5.49 -15.06
CA PRO A 161 27.81 6.12 -14.88
C PRO A 161 27.22 6.67 -16.18
N GLY A 162 28.04 6.98 -17.19
CA GLY A 162 27.57 7.44 -18.51
C GLY A 162 27.05 6.35 -19.43
N GLU A 163 27.26 5.07 -19.11
CA GLU A 163 26.72 3.93 -19.88
C GLU A 163 25.33 3.49 -19.39
N VAL A 164 24.83 4.05 -18.27
CA VAL A 164 23.50 3.75 -17.73
C VAL A 164 22.53 4.80 -18.24
N LEU A 165 21.75 4.45 -19.27
CA LEU A 165 20.94 5.42 -20.02
C LEU A 165 19.44 5.30 -19.74
N ASP A 166 18.97 4.13 -19.35
CA ASP A 166 17.56 3.86 -19.04
C ASP A 166 17.36 3.12 -17.71
N ILE A 167 16.09 2.90 -17.33
CA ILE A 167 15.77 2.20 -16.09
C ILE A 167 16.15 0.71 -16.15
N GLY A 168 16.18 0.10 -17.34
CA GLY A 168 16.56 -1.30 -17.55
C GLY A 168 18.03 -1.54 -17.21
N ASP A 169 18.92 -0.70 -17.76
CA ASP A 169 20.36 -0.70 -17.44
C ASP A 169 20.58 -0.54 -15.94
N LEU A 170 19.85 0.41 -15.32
CA LEU A 170 19.97 0.67 -13.90
C LEU A 170 19.50 -0.52 -13.05
N ARG A 171 18.42 -1.21 -13.46
CA ARG A 171 17.94 -2.44 -12.82
C ARG A 171 18.95 -3.56 -12.89
N GLU A 172 19.56 -3.76 -14.05
CA GLU A 172 20.59 -4.78 -14.18
C GLU A 172 21.78 -4.49 -13.26
N VAL A 173 22.28 -3.25 -13.21
CA VAL A 173 23.43 -2.90 -12.36
C VAL A 173 23.08 -2.94 -10.86
N VAL A 174 21.92 -2.42 -10.47
CA VAL A 174 21.57 -2.18 -9.06
C VAL A 174 20.86 -3.37 -8.43
N LEU A 175 20.05 -4.15 -9.15
CA LEU A 175 19.25 -5.23 -8.55
C LEU A 175 19.82 -6.61 -8.86
N HIS A 176 20.20 -6.88 -10.10
CA HIS A 176 20.45 -8.25 -10.58
C HIS A 176 21.94 -8.60 -10.69
N GLY A 177 22.73 -7.70 -11.26
CA GLY A 177 24.11 -7.93 -11.65
C GLY A 177 25.06 -8.05 -10.47
N LEU A 178 25.84 -9.13 -10.42
CA LEU A 178 26.76 -9.41 -9.31
C LEU A 178 28.13 -8.75 -9.45
N THR A 179 28.53 -8.42 -10.68
CA THR A 179 29.91 -8.01 -11.03
C THR A 179 30.40 -6.79 -10.25
N ASN A 180 29.50 -5.87 -9.90
CA ASN A 180 29.85 -4.62 -9.23
C ASN A 180 29.40 -4.57 -7.75
N LYS A 181 29.10 -5.72 -7.15
CA LYS A 181 28.60 -5.83 -5.78
C LYS A 181 29.63 -6.49 -4.87
N VAL A 182 29.87 -5.90 -3.71
CA VAL A 182 30.83 -6.42 -2.74
C VAL A 182 30.30 -6.24 -1.32
N TRP A 183 30.42 -7.27 -0.50
CA TRP A 183 30.20 -7.16 0.94
C TRP A 183 31.37 -6.39 1.58
N LEU A 184 31.11 -5.18 2.08
CA LEU A 184 32.04 -4.43 2.92
C LEU A 184 32.19 -5.10 4.29
N ARG A 185 31.09 -5.66 4.79
CA ARG A 185 31.01 -6.45 6.02
C ARG A 185 29.80 -7.37 5.94
N HIS A 186 29.91 -8.56 6.50
CA HIS A 186 28.75 -9.41 6.76
C HIS A 186 29.00 -10.22 8.04
N PRO A 187 28.06 -10.27 9.01
CA PRO A 187 28.25 -11.00 10.26
C PRO A 187 28.67 -12.47 10.09
N ALA A 188 28.16 -13.14 9.05
CA ALA A 188 28.53 -14.52 8.73
C ALA A 188 29.88 -14.69 7.99
N ILE A 189 30.47 -13.61 7.45
CA ILE A 189 31.85 -13.62 6.93
C ILE A 189 32.76 -13.28 8.11
N GLY A 190 33.05 -14.29 8.93
CA GLY A 190 33.80 -14.12 10.16
C GLY A 190 35.19 -13.55 9.91
N ASN A 191 35.44 -12.32 10.36
CA ASN A 191 36.79 -11.92 10.74
C ASN A 191 37.01 -12.35 12.20
N ARG A 192 37.97 -13.23 12.39
CA ARG A 192 38.31 -13.93 13.62
C ARG A 192 39.08 -13.05 14.62
N GLU A 193 38.66 -11.80 14.81
CA GLU A 193 39.26 -10.91 15.82
C GLU A 193 38.30 -10.70 16.99
N ARG A 194 38.45 -11.64 17.93
CA ARG A 194 38.26 -11.55 19.40
C ARG A 194 37.01 -10.84 19.91
N HIS A 195 36.24 -11.63 20.65
CA HIS A 195 35.26 -11.17 21.61
C HIS A 195 35.77 -9.99 22.46
N ALA A 196 34.98 -8.94 22.51
CA ALA A 196 34.66 -8.28 23.77
C ALA A 196 33.14 -8.31 23.91
N GLN A 197 32.61 -9.37 24.55
CA GLN A 197 31.30 -9.28 25.16
C GLN A 197 31.31 -8.06 26.10
N PRO A 198 30.29 -7.19 26.11
CA PRO A 198 30.02 -6.39 27.28
C PRO A 198 29.64 -7.37 28.40
N LYS A 199 30.56 -7.55 29.35
CA LYS A 199 30.30 -8.26 30.60
C LYS A 199 29.05 -7.68 31.25
N ARG A 200 27.97 -8.47 31.32
CA ARG A 200 27.00 -8.32 32.41
C ARG A 200 27.74 -8.59 33.70
N ARG A 201 27.99 -7.54 34.49
CA ARG A 201 28.43 -7.68 35.89
C ARG A 201 27.18 -7.56 36.79
N PRO A 202 26.98 -8.49 37.75
CA PRO A 202 25.98 -8.34 38.79
C PRO A 202 26.35 -7.17 39.72
N ALA A 203 25.32 -6.55 40.30
CA ALA A 203 25.40 -5.43 41.23
C ALA A 203 26.06 -5.78 42.56
N GLU A 204 26.75 -4.82 43.18
CA GLU A 204 26.55 -4.42 44.60
C GLU A 204 27.53 -3.31 45.01
N VAL A 205 26.98 -2.29 45.68
CA VAL A 205 27.40 -1.51 46.87
C VAL A 205 26.51 -0.25 46.82
N ALA A 206 25.29 -0.27 47.38
CA ALA A 206 24.96 0.03 48.78
C ALA A 206 25.44 1.46 49.15
N LEU A 207 24.59 2.48 49.33
CA LEU A 207 23.73 2.68 50.51
C LEU A 207 23.02 4.06 50.41
N LEU A 208 22.02 4.25 51.30
CA LEU A 208 21.37 5.49 51.75
C LEU A 208 20.15 5.92 50.90
N PHE A 209 18.89 5.80 51.30
CA PHE A 209 18.16 5.58 52.56
C PHE A 209 16.88 4.77 52.20
N GLY A 210 16.34 3.84 52.99
CA GLY A 210 15.76 4.05 54.33
C GLY A 210 14.23 3.80 54.27
N GLU A 211 13.85 2.52 54.46
CA GLU A 211 12.67 1.97 55.16
C GLU A 211 11.18 2.19 54.74
N VAL A 212 10.49 1.03 54.60
CA VAL A 212 9.18 0.60 55.18
C VAL A 212 7.91 1.35 54.68
N GLU A 213 6.87 0.76 54.05
CA GLU A 213 5.92 -0.26 54.57
C GLU A 213 4.91 -0.75 53.47
N LYS A 214 4.08 -1.73 53.86
CA LYS A 214 3.02 -2.56 53.20
C LYS A 214 1.98 -1.94 52.20
N PRO A 215 1.13 -2.79 51.55
CA PRO A 215 0.63 -2.59 50.18
C PRO A 215 -0.80 -2.02 50.05
N ALA A 216 -1.16 -1.76 48.78
CA ALA A 216 -2.47 -1.49 48.20
C ALA A 216 -2.94 -0.02 48.15
N ALA A 217 -2.90 0.56 46.96
CA ALA A 217 -4.00 1.36 46.41
C ALA A 217 -3.77 1.62 44.92
N LYS A 218 -4.77 1.28 44.11
CA LYS A 218 -4.94 1.76 42.74
C LYS A 218 -5.02 3.29 42.78
N LEU A 219 -4.15 3.96 42.02
CA LEU A 219 -4.35 5.35 41.59
C LEU A 219 -3.77 5.48 40.18
N SER A 220 -4.62 5.17 39.22
CA SER A 220 -4.51 5.62 37.84
C SER A 220 -4.78 7.12 37.79
N VAL A 221 -3.81 7.89 37.30
CA VAL A 221 -4.01 9.20 36.68
C VAL A 221 -3.14 9.25 35.41
N PRO A 222 -3.66 9.83 34.31
CA PRO A 222 -3.33 9.44 32.95
C PRO A 222 -2.20 10.29 32.39
N VAL A 223 -1.31 9.67 31.61
CA VAL A 223 -0.56 10.42 30.59
C VAL A 223 -1.47 10.53 29.39
N ALA A 224 -2.09 11.70 29.26
CA ALA A 224 -2.77 12.11 28.05
C ALA A 224 -1.73 12.28 26.93
N VAL A 225 -1.81 11.43 25.92
CA VAL A 225 -1.54 11.83 24.55
C VAL A 225 -2.60 11.17 23.67
N THR A 226 -3.57 11.97 23.25
CA THR A 226 -4.41 11.73 22.06
C THR A 226 -4.33 12.99 21.20
N PRO A 227 -4.68 12.97 19.89
CA PRO A 227 -5.10 11.85 19.04
C PRO A 227 -4.45 11.79 17.63
N TRP A 228 -4.43 10.57 17.06
CA TRP A 228 -4.77 10.13 15.69
C TRP A 228 -4.39 10.93 14.41
N VAL A 229 -4.10 10.11 13.37
CA VAL A 229 -4.10 10.34 11.89
C VAL A 229 -2.81 10.97 11.33
N GLN A 230 -2.00 10.27 10.53
CA GLN A 230 -2.32 9.71 9.21
C GLN A 230 -1.90 8.23 9.05
N ALA A 231 -2.88 7.33 9.15
CA ALA A 231 -2.88 6.08 8.39
C ALA A 231 -3.22 6.41 6.92
N GLY A 232 -2.31 7.10 6.25
CA GLY A 232 -2.45 7.60 4.89
C GLY A 232 -1.41 6.95 3.98
N GLY A 233 -1.63 5.69 3.66
CA GLY A 233 -0.76 4.94 2.75
C GLY A 233 -0.77 3.47 3.11
N LEU A 234 -1.73 2.72 2.56
CA LEU A 234 -1.52 1.28 2.38
C LEU A 234 -0.10 1.11 1.84
N ALA A 235 0.71 0.34 2.56
CA ALA A 235 2.09 0.02 2.20
C ALA A 235 2.17 -0.30 0.70
N ALA A 236 3.14 0.30 -0.01
CA ALA A 236 3.33 0.23 -1.46
C ALA A 236 2.84 -1.11 -2.05
N ASP A 237 1.98 -1.06 -3.07
CA ASP A 237 1.11 -2.16 -3.51
C ASP A 237 1.83 -3.51 -3.80
N ALA A 238 3.13 -3.49 -4.11
CA ALA A 238 3.99 -4.68 -4.22
C ALA A 238 4.18 -5.44 -2.89
N ALA A 239 4.21 -4.74 -1.74
CA ALA A 239 4.28 -5.32 -0.41
C ALA A 239 3.01 -6.12 -0.10
N TYR A 240 1.86 -5.54 -0.45
CA TYR A 240 0.57 -6.19 -0.29
C TYR A 240 0.51 -7.49 -1.11
N ARG A 241 1.06 -7.51 -2.32
CA ARG A 241 1.12 -8.73 -3.17
C ARG A 241 1.84 -9.90 -2.52
N GLN A 242 2.90 -9.64 -1.76
CA GLN A 242 3.71 -10.64 -1.07
C GLN A 242 3.19 -11.03 0.32
N LEU A 243 2.16 -10.34 0.83
CA LEU A 243 1.55 -10.73 2.10
C LEU A 243 0.94 -12.14 2.00
N PRO A 244 1.12 -12.98 3.03
CA PRO A 244 0.32 -14.19 3.18
C PRO A 244 -1.18 -13.84 3.14
N VAL A 245 -2.01 -14.77 2.65
CA VAL A 245 -3.46 -14.56 2.54
C VAL A 245 -4.08 -14.11 3.87
N ALA A 246 -3.62 -14.66 5.00
CA ALA A 246 -4.06 -14.26 6.33
C ALA A 246 -3.73 -12.80 6.67
N GLU A 247 -2.61 -12.26 6.21
CA GLU A 247 -2.23 -10.85 6.45
C GLU A 247 -2.93 -9.90 5.48
N LYS A 248 -3.19 -10.34 4.24
CA LYS A 248 -4.09 -9.63 3.32
C LYS A 248 -5.47 -9.47 3.93
N ILE A 249 -6.01 -10.56 4.49
CA ILE A 249 -7.29 -10.54 5.22
C ILE A 249 -7.22 -9.56 6.39
N ARG A 250 -6.22 -9.63 7.27
CA ARG A 250 -6.10 -8.67 8.39
C ARG A 250 -6.00 -7.21 7.94
N ALA A 251 -5.27 -6.94 6.86
CA ALA A 251 -5.16 -5.59 6.31
C ALA A 251 -6.52 -5.09 5.79
N LEU A 252 -7.28 -5.97 5.13
CA LEU A 252 -8.63 -5.67 4.66
C LEU A 252 -9.64 -5.56 5.82
N GLU A 253 -9.51 -6.37 6.87
CA GLU A 253 -10.32 -6.27 8.09
C GLU A 253 -10.11 -4.91 8.76
N GLN A 254 -8.86 -4.44 8.81
CA GLN A 254 -8.53 -3.11 9.30
C GLN A 254 -9.10 -2.01 8.38
N GLN A 255 -9.00 -2.18 7.07
CA GLN A 255 -9.51 -1.23 6.07
C GLN A 255 -11.05 -1.15 6.08
N LEU A 256 -11.73 -2.27 6.32
CA LEU A 256 -13.18 -2.38 6.40
C LEU A 256 -13.70 -2.24 7.84
N GLY A 257 -12.84 -2.09 8.85
CA GLY A 257 -13.24 -1.98 10.25
C GLY A 257 -14.11 -3.15 10.78
N GLU A 258 -14.16 -4.28 10.07
CA GLU A 258 -14.99 -5.45 10.37
C GLU A 258 -14.17 -6.73 10.08
N PRO A 259 -14.31 -7.78 10.90
CA PRO A 259 -13.66 -9.06 10.64
C PRO A 259 -14.22 -9.73 9.37
N CYS A 260 -13.41 -10.57 8.72
CA CYS A 260 -13.73 -11.19 7.42
C CYS A 260 -15.04 -11.97 7.42
N ALA A 261 -15.38 -12.60 8.54
CA ALA A 261 -16.65 -13.31 8.72
C ALA A 261 -17.89 -12.39 8.67
N ARG A 262 -17.72 -11.09 8.89
CA ARG A 262 -18.78 -10.07 8.91
C ARG A 262 -18.71 -9.08 7.75
N TRP A 263 -17.85 -9.34 6.76
CA TRP A 263 -17.83 -8.52 5.57
C TRP A 263 -19.17 -8.60 4.82
N PRO A 264 -19.63 -7.50 4.19
CA PRO A 264 -20.93 -7.44 3.54
C PRO A 264 -21.03 -8.39 2.35
N ASP A 265 -22.24 -8.83 1.99
CA ASP A 265 -22.48 -9.66 0.78
C ASP A 265 -21.98 -9.00 -0.51
N ALA A 266 -21.79 -7.68 -0.46
CA ALA A 266 -21.14 -6.87 -1.48
C ALA A 266 -19.74 -7.37 -1.89
N VAL A 267 -19.04 -8.09 -1.01
CA VAL A 267 -17.68 -8.60 -1.25
C VAL A 267 -17.66 -10.13 -1.38
N ASP A 268 -18.82 -10.76 -1.63
CA ASP A 268 -18.95 -12.19 -1.90
C ASP A 268 -19.87 -12.44 -3.11
N VAL A 269 -19.65 -11.67 -4.17
CA VAL A 269 -20.41 -11.76 -5.42
C VAL A 269 -19.82 -12.87 -6.29
N ASP A 270 -20.65 -13.80 -6.73
CA ASP A 270 -20.22 -14.82 -7.68
C ASP A 270 -20.04 -14.23 -9.09
N VAL A 271 -18.83 -14.33 -9.64
CA VAL A 271 -18.48 -13.79 -10.96
C VAL A 271 -17.69 -14.80 -11.79
N THR A 272 -17.85 -14.72 -13.11
CA THR A 272 -17.08 -15.52 -14.06
C THR A 272 -15.63 -15.03 -14.05
N GLY A 273 -14.65 -15.95 -13.95
CA GLY A 273 -13.23 -15.60 -13.87
C GLY A 273 -12.75 -15.20 -12.46
N LYS A 274 -13.53 -15.43 -11.41
CA LYS A 274 -13.19 -15.09 -10.01
C LYS A 274 -11.84 -15.63 -9.50
N GLY A 275 -11.32 -16.70 -10.11
CA GLY A 275 -10.04 -17.32 -9.76
C GLY A 275 -8.80 -16.64 -10.35
N SER A 276 -8.97 -15.63 -11.22
CA SER A 276 -7.85 -15.03 -11.96
C SER A 276 -6.82 -14.32 -11.07
N PHE A 277 -7.13 -14.01 -9.81
CA PHE A 277 -6.28 -13.22 -8.91
C PHE A 277 -5.45 -14.07 -7.92
N CYS A 278 -5.46 -15.41 -8.05
CA CYS A 278 -4.71 -16.36 -7.22
C CYS A 278 -4.96 -16.23 -5.69
N VAL A 279 -6.09 -15.65 -5.31
CA VAL A 279 -6.58 -15.53 -3.93
C VAL A 279 -8.07 -15.84 -3.90
N ASP A 280 -8.61 -16.03 -2.70
CA ASP A 280 -10.05 -16.17 -2.52
C ASP A 280 -10.80 -14.95 -3.11
N PRO A 281 -11.92 -15.16 -3.83
CA PRO A 281 -12.68 -14.08 -4.44
C PRO A 281 -13.05 -12.94 -3.48
N ARG A 282 -13.37 -13.28 -2.23
CA ARG A 282 -13.75 -12.30 -1.22
C ARG A 282 -12.62 -11.34 -0.89
N VAL A 283 -11.36 -11.77 -1.00
CA VAL A 283 -10.18 -10.95 -0.69
C VAL A 283 -10.01 -9.82 -1.72
N TRP A 284 -10.03 -10.14 -3.01
CA TRP A 284 -9.86 -9.11 -4.04
C TRP A 284 -11.12 -8.25 -4.19
N GLN A 285 -12.32 -8.80 -3.97
CA GLN A 285 -13.56 -8.03 -3.94
C GLN A 285 -13.61 -7.05 -2.76
N ALA A 286 -13.19 -7.48 -1.56
CA ALA A 286 -13.07 -6.62 -0.38
C ALA A 286 -12.04 -5.50 -0.57
N ASP A 287 -10.95 -5.76 -1.29
CA ASP A 287 -9.95 -4.76 -1.63
C ASP A 287 -10.52 -3.68 -2.55
N ILE A 288 -11.19 -4.08 -3.64
CA ILE A 288 -11.88 -3.13 -4.53
C ILE A 288 -12.92 -2.33 -3.76
N PHE A 289 -13.74 -3.01 -2.96
CA PHE A 289 -14.80 -2.38 -2.18
C PHE A 289 -14.24 -1.37 -1.18
N GLY A 290 -13.24 -1.76 -0.39
CA GLY A 290 -12.59 -0.89 0.57
C GLY A 290 -11.87 0.30 -0.07
N LYS A 291 -11.26 0.12 -1.24
CA LYS A 291 -10.44 1.15 -1.90
C LYS A 291 -11.28 2.14 -2.70
N PHE A 292 -12.20 1.63 -3.51
CA PHE A 292 -12.93 2.42 -4.50
C PHE A 292 -14.34 2.79 -4.03
N VAL A 293 -14.99 1.94 -3.22
CA VAL A 293 -16.38 2.17 -2.79
C VAL A 293 -16.45 2.85 -1.42
N ARG A 294 -15.56 2.51 -0.49
CA ARG A 294 -15.71 2.82 0.94
C ARG A 294 -14.82 3.93 1.60
N PRO A 295 -14.06 4.84 0.94
CA PRO A 295 -13.22 5.74 1.73
C PRO A 295 -14.03 6.65 2.66
N ALA A 296 -13.73 6.47 3.94
CA ALA A 296 -14.26 7.07 5.16
C ALA A 296 -14.48 8.59 5.12
N ALA A 297 -15.58 8.99 5.76
CA ALA A 297 -15.82 10.23 6.47
C ALA A 297 -14.63 11.21 6.52
N GLU A 298 -14.64 12.23 5.65
CA GLU A 298 -14.38 13.63 6.03
C GLU A 298 -14.65 14.59 4.85
N ASP A 299 -14.50 14.15 3.59
CA ASP A 299 -14.83 14.95 2.40
C ASP A 299 -15.36 14.07 1.25
N ALA A 300 -16.62 13.64 1.33
CA ALA A 300 -17.28 12.81 0.31
C ALA A 300 -17.57 13.61 -0.97
N SER A 301 -16.53 13.95 -1.72
CA SER A 301 -16.65 14.31 -3.12
C SER A 301 -17.11 13.08 -3.91
N ILE A 302 -18.03 13.30 -4.85
CA ILE A 302 -18.41 12.31 -5.86
C ILE A 302 -17.13 11.87 -6.58
N ARG A 303 -16.82 10.58 -6.54
CA ARG A 303 -15.63 10.02 -7.19
C ARG A 303 -16.03 9.13 -8.35
N ASP A 304 -15.48 9.45 -9.50
CA ASP A 304 -15.60 8.66 -10.71
C ASP A 304 -14.27 7.90 -10.91
N PHE A 305 -14.37 6.61 -11.26
CA PHE A 305 -13.22 5.78 -11.60
C PHE A 305 -13.55 4.89 -12.79
N THR A 306 -12.52 4.40 -13.49
CA THR A 306 -12.71 3.50 -14.64
C THR A 306 -12.39 2.06 -14.25
N MET A 307 -12.90 1.12 -15.04
CA MET A 307 -12.52 -0.29 -14.96
C MET A 307 -10.99 -0.50 -15.06
N LEU A 308 -10.30 0.29 -15.90
CA LEU A 308 -8.84 0.21 -16.06
C LEU A 308 -8.10 0.60 -14.77
N THR A 309 -8.59 1.59 -14.02
CA THR A 309 -7.99 1.98 -12.73
C THR A 309 -8.11 0.85 -11.70
N VAL A 310 -9.23 0.12 -11.70
CA VAL A 310 -9.43 -1.04 -10.81
C VAL A 310 -8.49 -2.19 -11.21
N LEU A 311 -8.36 -2.48 -12.50
CA LEU A 311 -7.44 -3.51 -12.98
C LEU A 311 -5.98 -3.17 -12.67
N GLY A 312 -5.57 -1.92 -12.88
CA GLY A 312 -4.23 -1.46 -12.50
C GLY A 312 -3.98 -1.60 -11.00
N TRP A 313 -4.97 -1.32 -10.16
CA TRP A 313 -4.89 -1.55 -8.71
C TRP A 313 -4.69 -3.02 -8.35
N LEU A 314 -5.45 -3.92 -8.96
CA LEU A 314 -5.34 -5.36 -8.71
C LEU A 314 -4.04 -5.94 -9.24
N ASP A 315 -3.54 -5.50 -10.38
CA ASP A 315 -2.27 -5.97 -10.94
C ASP A 315 -1.08 -5.67 -10.02
N MET A 316 -1.11 -4.51 -9.34
CA MET A 316 -0.10 -4.17 -8.36
C MET A 316 -0.14 -5.06 -7.10
N ARG A 317 -1.32 -5.61 -6.76
CA ARG A 317 -1.61 -6.24 -5.45
C ARG A 317 -1.83 -7.75 -5.49
N TYR A 318 -2.09 -8.31 -6.67
CA TYR A 318 -2.38 -9.72 -6.85
C TYR A 318 -1.60 -10.28 -8.03
N ARG A 319 -1.32 -11.58 -7.97
CA ARG A 319 -0.81 -12.29 -9.13
C ARG A 319 -1.99 -12.63 -10.04
N ILE A 320 -1.97 -12.09 -11.25
CA ILE A 320 -3.00 -12.36 -12.24
C ILE A 320 -2.59 -13.57 -13.09
N VAL A 321 -3.41 -14.60 -13.09
CA VAL A 321 -3.32 -15.78 -13.96
C VAL A 321 -4.71 -15.99 -14.55
N PRO A 322 -4.99 -15.44 -15.74
CA PRO A 322 -6.32 -15.52 -16.35
C PRO A 322 -6.71 -16.98 -16.61
N ALA A 323 -7.93 -17.35 -16.23
CA ALA A 323 -8.46 -18.70 -16.51
C ALA A 323 -8.75 -18.93 -18.01
N PHE A 324 -9.02 -17.84 -18.73
CA PHE A 324 -9.21 -17.75 -20.17
C PHE A 324 -8.87 -16.31 -20.60
N GLU A 325 -8.87 -16.03 -21.90
CA GLU A 325 -8.56 -14.70 -22.43
C GLU A 325 -9.46 -13.62 -21.78
N ASP A 326 -8.83 -12.58 -21.22
CA ASP A 326 -9.49 -11.46 -20.53
C ASP A 326 -10.36 -11.85 -19.31
N ALA A 327 -10.17 -13.04 -18.72
CA ALA A 327 -10.97 -13.52 -17.59
C ALA A 327 -10.97 -12.57 -16.37
N GLU A 328 -9.85 -11.92 -16.08
CA GLU A 328 -9.70 -10.91 -15.03
C GLU A 328 -10.53 -9.64 -15.33
N LYS A 329 -10.62 -9.25 -16.60
CA LYS A 329 -11.43 -8.12 -17.05
C LYS A 329 -12.91 -8.44 -16.91
N VAL A 330 -13.33 -9.64 -17.34
CA VAL A 330 -14.70 -10.12 -17.19
C VAL A 330 -15.12 -10.17 -15.71
N ALA A 331 -14.25 -10.70 -14.84
CA ALA A 331 -14.52 -10.80 -13.41
C ALA A 331 -14.73 -9.42 -12.76
N VAL A 332 -13.83 -8.46 -13.03
CA VAL A 332 -13.94 -7.10 -12.51
C VAL A 332 -15.17 -6.39 -13.06
N HIS A 333 -15.46 -6.52 -14.36
CA HIS A 333 -16.63 -5.90 -14.97
C HIS A 333 -17.94 -6.42 -14.38
N GLN A 334 -18.10 -7.75 -14.23
CA GLN A 334 -19.29 -8.35 -13.62
C GLN A 334 -19.43 -7.92 -12.16
N TYR A 335 -18.33 -7.85 -11.42
CA TYR A 335 -18.34 -7.38 -10.03
C TYR A 335 -18.81 -5.92 -9.92
N LEU A 336 -18.29 -5.01 -10.74
CA LEU A 336 -18.69 -3.60 -10.73
C LEU A 336 -20.17 -3.44 -11.12
N ARG A 337 -20.68 -4.21 -12.09
CA ARG A 337 -22.11 -4.22 -12.42
C ARG A 337 -22.98 -4.75 -11.29
N ALA A 338 -22.52 -5.76 -10.54
CA ALA A 338 -23.22 -6.23 -9.37
C ALA A 338 -23.29 -5.14 -8.28
N LEU A 339 -22.21 -4.40 -8.06
CA LEU A 339 -22.20 -3.25 -7.15
C LEU A 339 -23.14 -2.12 -7.63
N THR A 340 -23.28 -1.91 -8.94
CA THR A 340 -24.30 -1.01 -9.50
C THR A 340 -25.72 -1.50 -9.25
N ALA A 341 -26.00 -2.79 -9.48
CA ALA A 341 -27.31 -3.38 -9.21
C ALA A 341 -27.69 -3.34 -7.72
N GLN A 342 -26.69 -3.37 -6.84
CA GLN A 342 -26.86 -3.21 -5.41
C GLN A 342 -26.90 -1.74 -4.95
N GLY A 343 -26.67 -0.77 -5.85
CA GLY A 343 -26.79 0.67 -5.56
C GLY A 343 -25.56 1.34 -4.94
N TYR A 344 -24.40 0.67 -4.91
CA TYR A 344 -23.14 1.32 -4.48
C TYR A 344 -22.50 2.18 -5.57
N LEU A 345 -22.76 1.85 -6.83
CA LEU A 345 -22.16 2.52 -7.99
C LEU A 345 -23.27 2.95 -8.95
N ALA A 346 -23.05 4.05 -9.66
CA ALA A 346 -23.80 4.40 -10.86
C ALA A 346 -22.89 4.20 -12.08
N GLU A 347 -23.38 3.47 -13.08
CA GLU A 347 -22.68 3.27 -14.35
C GLU A 347 -22.82 4.55 -15.20
N LEU A 348 -21.69 5.07 -15.67
CA LEU A 348 -21.57 6.22 -16.57
C LEU A 348 -21.11 5.76 -17.96
N PRO A 349 -21.17 6.62 -18.99
CA PRO A 349 -20.57 6.32 -20.30
C PRO A 349 -19.09 5.93 -20.20
N ASP A 350 -18.58 5.20 -21.21
CA ASP A 350 -17.17 4.79 -21.32
C ASP A 350 -16.62 3.91 -20.18
N GLN A 351 -17.46 3.03 -19.62
CA GLN A 351 -17.08 2.13 -18.51
C GLN A 351 -16.55 2.87 -17.26
N GLN A 352 -17.09 4.06 -17.03
CA GLN A 352 -16.87 4.82 -15.82
C GLN A 352 -17.91 4.46 -14.76
N PHE A 353 -17.48 4.47 -13.51
CA PHE A 353 -18.31 4.17 -12.36
C PHE A 353 -18.20 5.30 -11.38
N ARG A 354 -19.36 5.81 -10.96
CA ARG A 354 -19.49 6.81 -9.93
C ARG A 354 -19.84 6.14 -8.62
N VAL A 355 -19.08 6.41 -7.57
CA VAL A 355 -19.46 6.00 -6.22
C VAL A 355 -20.72 6.75 -5.83
N VAL A 356 -21.79 6.01 -5.58
CA VAL A 356 -22.98 6.58 -4.95
C VAL A 356 -22.62 6.67 -3.46
N PRO A 357 -22.52 7.87 -2.88
CA PRO A 357 -22.23 8.00 -1.47
C PRO A 357 -23.24 7.17 -0.69
N ASP A 358 -22.72 6.24 0.11
CA ASP A 358 -23.53 5.54 1.09
C ASP A 358 -24.25 6.63 1.90
N PRO A 359 -25.58 6.60 2.05
CA PRO A 359 -26.23 7.44 3.04
C PRO A 359 -25.57 7.09 4.38
N ARG A 360 -24.68 7.99 4.84
CA ARG A 360 -23.75 7.83 5.98
C ARG A 360 -24.30 6.94 7.10
N PRO A 361 -23.45 6.23 7.87
CA PRO A 361 -23.86 5.52 9.11
C PRO A 361 -24.25 6.46 10.27
N ASN A 362 -24.79 7.65 9.98
CA ASN A 362 -25.57 8.47 10.91
C ASN A 362 -27.03 8.64 10.46
N GLY A 363 -27.48 7.94 9.40
CA GLY A 363 -28.86 7.98 8.92
C GLY A 363 -29.86 7.26 9.83
N LEU A 364 -29.48 6.16 10.49
CA LEU A 364 -30.40 5.44 11.38
C LEU A 364 -30.82 6.27 12.60
N SER A 365 -29.98 7.21 13.05
CA SER A 365 -30.27 8.14 14.14
C SER A 365 -31.15 9.32 13.71
N THR A 366 -31.21 9.63 12.40
CA THR A 366 -32.11 10.64 11.83
C THR A 366 -33.44 10.02 11.37
N LEU A 367 -33.44 8.73 11.02
CA LEU A 367 -34.62 7.97 10.66
C LEU A 367 -35.54 7.80 11.87
N ARG A 368 -36.80 8.18 11.68
CA ARG A 368 -37.88 7.99 12.63
C ARG A 368 -38.91 7.06 12.01
N TRP A 369 -39.61 6.32 12.85
CA TRP A 369 -40.78 5.58 12.38
C TRP A 369 -41.80 6.55 11.81
N ASN A 370 -42.40 6.19 10.67
CA ASN A 370 -43.58 6.88 10.19
C ASN A 370 -44.75 6.50 11.11
N PRO A 371 -45.39 7.46 11.82
CA PRO A 371 -46.48 7.16 12.74
C PRO A 371 -47.71 6.57 12.03
N ASP A 372 -47.84 6.81 10.73
CA ASP A 372 -48.93 6.30 9.89
C ASP A 372 -48.53 5.04 9.08
N ALA A 373 -47.35 4.48 9.36
CA ALA A 373 -46.83 3.29 8.69
C ALA A 373 -47.84 2.12 8.74
N ARG A 374 -48.22 1.60 7.57
CA ARG A 374 -49.01 0.39 7.44
C ARG A 374 -48.37 -0.55 6.43
N LEU A 375 -47.99 -1.73 6.90
CA LEU A 375 -47.40 -2.75 6.04
C LEU A 375 -48.46 -3.78 5.65
N SER A 376 -48.72 -3.92 4.36
CA SER A 376 -49.57 -5.00 3.82
C SER A 376 -48.72 -6.08 3.18
N VAL A 377 -49.25 -7.30 3.09
CA VAL A 377 -48.58 -8.43 2.41
C VAL A 377 -48.19 -8.06 0.97
N SER A 378 -49.11 -7.43 0.24
CA SER A 378 -48.90 -6.99 -1.14
C SER A 378 -47.86 -5.88 -1.24
N GLY A 379 -47.91 -4.90 -0.32
CA GLY A 379 -46.93 -3.82 -0.25
C GLY A 379 -45.53 -4.34 0.05
N LEU A 380 -45.40 -5.21 1.06
CA LEU A 380 -44.12 -5.84 1.42
C LEU A 380 -43.54 -6.63 0.26
N ARG A 381 -44.37 -7.39 -0.47
CA ARG A 381 -43.93 -8.14 -1.65
C ARG A 381 -43.41 -7.22 -2.75
N VAL A 382 -44.17 -6.18 -3.11
CA VAL A 382 -43.76 -5.19 -4.13
C VAL A 382 -42.47 -4.48 -3.73
N CYS A 383 -42.36 -4.05 -2.47
CA CYS A 383 -41.16 -3.39 -1.97
C CYS A 383 -39.96 -4.34 -1.98
N SER A 384 -40.14 -5.59 -1.54
CA SER A 384 -39.09 -6.61 -1.51
C SER A 384 -38.56 -6.95 -2.90
N GLU A 385 -39.43 -7.05 -3.91
CA GLU A 385 -39.04 -7.26 -5.31
C GLU A 385 -38.27 -6.04 -5.86
N ARG A 386 -38.71 -4.81 -5.53
CA ARG A 386 -38.03 -3.58 -5.94
C ARG A 386 -36.62 -3.45 -5.37
N VAL A 387 -36.44 -3.80 -4.11
CA VAL A 387 -35.12 -3.76 -3.44
C VAL A 387 -34.31 -5.05 -3.64
N ARG A 388 -34.83 -5.99 -4.42
CA ARG A 388 -34.21 -7.31 -4.70
C ARG A 388 -33.84 -8.07 -3.42
N LEU A 389 -34.73 -8.05 -2.44
CA LEU A 389 -34.57 -8.74 -1.17
C LEU A 389 -35.55 -9.90 -1.09
N GLU A 390 -35.05 -11.12 -1.04
CA GLU A 390 -35.89 -12.28 -0.75
C GLU A 390 -36.16 -12.35 0.75
N ILE A 391 -37.44 -12.20 1.13
CA ILE A 391 -37.87 -12.30 2.52
C ILE A 391 -38.42 -13.71 2.74
N PRO A 392 -37.80 -14.51 3.62
CA PRO A 392 -38.31 -15.84 3.97
C PRO A 392 -39.76 -15.77 4.46
N VAL A 393 -40.59 -16.75 4.10
CA VAL A 393 -42.03 -16.77 4.43
C VAL A 393 -42.28 -16.64 5.95
N ASN A 394 -41.42 -17.24 6.78
CA ASN A 394 -41.49 -17.12 8.24
C ASN A 394 -41.11 -15.74 8.79
N GLN A 395 -40.42 -14.91 8.00
CA GLN A 395 -40.12 -13.52 8.33
C GLN A 395 -41.18 -12.56 7.79
N VAL A 396 -41.85 -12.90 6.68
CA VAL A 396 -42.96 -12.12 6.12
C VAL A 396 -44.06 -11.93 7.18
N GLN A 397 -44.50 -13.02 7.82
CA GLN A 397 -45.55 -12.94 8.82
C GLN A 397 -45.13 -12.09 10.03
N ARG A 398 -43.91 -12.27 10.53
CA ARG A 398 -43.38 -11.47 11.65
C ARG A 398 -43.22 -10.00 11.32
N LEU A 399 -42.78 -9.67 10.11
CA LEU A 399 -42.70 -8.29 9.64
C LEU A 399 -44.07 -7.64 9.61
N LEU A 400 -45.11 -8.37 9.20
CA LEU A 400 -46.47 -7.86 9.22
C LEU A 400 -46.98 -7.66 10.66
N GLU A 401 -46.72 -8.62 11.55
CA GLU A 401 -47.07 -8.53 12.98
C GLU A 401 -46.42 -7.31 13.66
N TYR A 402 -45.17 -6.98 13.31
CA TYR A 402 -44.48 -5.80 13.84
C TYR A 402 -45.14 -4.47 13.48
N PHE A 403 -45.93 -4.43 12.40
CA PHE A 403 -46.59 -3.23 11.87
C PHE A 403 -48.12 -3.31 11.89
N GLU A 404 -48.69 -4.31 12.55
CA GLU A 404 -50.15 -4.51 12.64
C GLU A 404 -50.80 -3.45 13.54
N ASP A 405 -50.15 -3.12 14.67
CA ASP A 405 -50.62 -2.13 15.66
C ASP A 405 -49.83 -0.80 15.61
N GLY A 406 -49.16 -0.51 14.48
CA GLY A 406 -48.27 0.64 14.32
C GLY A 406 -46.79 0.25 14.35
N HIS A 407 -45.88 1.19 14.58
CA HIS A 407 -44.44 0.89 14.48
C HIS A 407 -43.87 0.15 15.70
N PRO A 408 -42.75 -0.59 15.55
CA PRO A 408 -42.06 -1.24 16.67
C PRO A 408 -41.66 -0.26 17.79
N ALA A 409 -41.67 -0.73 19.05
CA ALA A 409 -41.26 0.06 20.22
C ALA A 409 -39.74 0.27 20.34
N VAL A 410 -38.96 -0.42 19.51
CA VAL A 410 -37.50 -0.27 19.43
C VAL A 410 -37.11 0.85 18.48
N SER A 411 -35.90 1.39 18.63
CA SER A 411 -35.39 2.39 17.68
C SER A 411 -35.25 1.79 16.27
N VAL A 412 -35.36 2.63 15.23
CA VAL A 412 -35.13 2.20 13.84
C VAL A 412 -33.75 1.54 13.70
N ALA A 413 -32.73 2.09 14.34
CA ALA A 413 -31.38 1.53 14.35
C ALA A 413 -31.33 0.10 14.92
N THR A 414 -31.97 -0.12 16.07
CA THR A 414 -32.03 -1.44 16.72
C THR A 414 -32.82 -2.44 15.88
N PHE A 415 -33.93 -2.00 15.29
CA PHE A 415 -34.77 -2.85 14.44
C PHE A 415 -34.04 -3.28 13.17
N VAL A 416 -33.34 -2.34 12.50
CA VAL A 416 -32.56 -2.62 11.30
C VAL A 416 -31.45 -3.63 11.58
N GLN A 417 -30.75 -3.49 12.72
CA GLN A 417 -29.71 -4.45 13.12
C GLN A 417 -30.27 -5.87 13.35
N ASP A 418 -31.43 -6.00 14.01
CA ASP A 418 -32.10 -7.30 14.20
C ASP A 418 -32.55 -7.89 12.86
N LEU A 419 -33.09 -7.06 11.96
CA LEU A 419 -33.54 -7.52 10.65
C LEU A 419 -32.37 -7.96 9.75
N MET A 420 -31.24 -7.25 9.78
CA MET A 420 -30.02 -7.62 9.05
C MET A 420 -29.56 -9.03 9.42
N LEU A 421 -29.56 -9.36 10.73
CA LEU A 421 -29.17 -10.68 11.22
C LEU A 421 -30.17 -11.77 10.80
N ARG A 422 -31.46 -11.47 10.79
CA ARG A 422 -32.51 -12.45 10.45
C ARG A 422 -32.62 -12.72 8.96
N LEU A 423 -32.51 -11.66 8.16
CA LEU A 423 -32.63 -11.73 6.71
C LEU A 423 -31.30 -12.02 6.03
N HIS A 424 -30.18 -12.02 6.76
CA HIS A 424 -28.83 -12.11 6.20
C HIS A 424 -28.66 -11.09 5.06
N ALA A 425 -29.11 -9.87 5.31
CA ALA A 425 -29.18 -8.80 4.33
C ALA A 425 -28.42 -7.57 4.83
N PRO A 426 -27.73 -6.81 3.95
CA PRO A 426 -26.96 -5.66 4.36
C PRO A 426 -27.88 -4.50 4.80
N GLU A 427 -27.39 -3.66 5.72
CA GLU A 427 -28.13 -2.55 6.35
C GLU A 427 -28.89 -1.70 5.33
N ARG A 428 -28.20 -1.27 4.27
CA ARG A 428 -28.76 -0.45 3.19
C ARG A 428 -29.98 -1.08 2.51
N THR A 429 -30.02 -2.41 2.35
CA THR A 429 -31.11 -3.11 1.68
C THR A 429 -32.31 -3.21 2.61
N VAL A 430 -32.06 -3.42 3.90
CA VAL A 430 -33.09 -3.35 4.94
C VAL A 430 -33.66 -1.92 5.04
N VAL A 431 -32.81 -0.90 5.09
CA VAL A 431 -33.25 0.51 5.14
C VAL A 431 -33.99 0.91 3.86
N ALA A 432 -33.55 0.46 2.69
CA ALA A 432 -34.25 0.67 1.43
C ALA A 432 -35.63 0.02 1.43
N LEU A 433 -35.76 -1.20 1.96
CA LEU A 433 -37.06 -1.86 2.13
C LEU A 433 -37.98 -1.02 3.03
N LEU A 434 -37.47 -0.56 4.17
CA LEU A 434 -38.26 0.22 5.13
C LEU A 434 -38.69 1.57 4.54
N ARG A 435 -37.83 2.22 3.75
CA ARG A 435 -38.18 3.48 3.06
C ARG A 435 -39.17 3.27 1.92
N GLU A 436 -38.98 2.24 1.11
CA GLU A 436 -39.88 1.91 -0.02
C GLU A 436 -41.28 1.53 0.47
N ALA A 437 -41.34 0.86 1.62
CA ALA A 437 -42.59 0.53 2.31
C ALA A 437 -43.16 1.70 3.14
N ASP A 438 -42.56 2.89 3.07
CA ASP A 438 -42.96 4.10 3.80
C ASP A 438 -43.05 3.91 5.34
N LEU A 439 -42.24 2.99 5.87
CA LEU A 439 -42.21 2.64 7.30
C LEU A 439 -41.32 3.59 8.11
N VAL A 440 -40.35 4.23 7.46
CA VAL A 440 -39.40 5.15 8.09
C VAL A 440 -39.27 6.45 7.31
N VAL A 441 -39.11 7.56 8.01
CA VAL A 441 -38.94 8.92 7.49
C VAL A 441 -37.65 9.53 8.02
N GLY A 442 -36.85 10.16 7.15
CA GLY A 442 -35.59 10.83 7.53
C GLY A 442 -34.48 10.74 6.51
#